data_AF-A0A1M5WER7-F1
#
_entry.id   AF-A0A1M5WER7-F1
#
_cell.length_a   1.000
_cell.length_b   1.000
_cell.length_c   1.000
_cell.angle_alpha   90.00
_cell.angle_beta   90.00
_cell.angle_gamma   90.00
#
_symmetry.space_group_name_H-M   'P 1'
#
loop_
_entity.id
_entity.type
_entity.pdbx_description
1 polymer ?
#
loop_
_entity_poly.entity_id
_entity_poly.type
_entity_poly.pdbx_seq_one_letter_code
_entity_poly.pdbx_strand_id
1 'polypeptide(L)'
;MKPYYDLDLTTRNRIIGLIKQCEISNLGNVSFEYYPTPRNEAKTFHMEQNNLGWELVVSERRSGTRDVYEIVGDQITYDYSEKD
;
A
#
# COMPACT_ATOMS: atom_id res chain seq x y z
N MET A 1 3.06 0.73 -16.84
CA MET A 1 3.48 -0.66 -16.50
C MET A 1 2.37 -1.32 -15.71
N LYS A 2 2.46 -2.62 -15.41
CA LYS A 2 1.57 -3.27 -14.42
C LYS A 2 2.34 -3.40 -13.11
N PRO A 3 1.67 -3.30 -11.94
CA PRO A 3 2.32 -3.51 -10.66
C PRO A 3 2.83 -4.94 -10.51
N TYR A 4 3.87 -5.14 -9.70
CA TYR A 4 4.34 -6.47 -9.27
C TYR A 4 3.34 -7.15 -8.33
N TYR A 5 2.59 -6.35 -7.57
CA TYR A 5 1.51 -6.81 -6.71
C TYR A 5 0.16 -6.23 -7.11
N ASP A 6 -0.78 -7.09 -7.48
CA ASP A 6 -2.14 -6.64 -7.76
C ASP A 6 -2.94 -6.48 -6.46
N LEU A 7 -3.48 -5.28 -6.24
CA LEU A 7 -4.33 -4.97 -5.10
C LEU A 7 -5.76 -5.44 -5.40
N ASP A 8 -6.09 -6.64 -4.94
CA ASP A 8 -7.46 -7.16 -5.00
C ASP A 8 -8.44 -6.30 -4.19
N LEU A 9 -9.74 -6.47 -4.44
CA LEU A 9 -10.78 -5.67 -3.79
C LEU A 9 -10.71 -5.75 -2.25
N THR A 10 -10.40 -6.92 -1.71
CA THR A 10 -10.28 -7.14 -0.27
C THR A 10 -9.13 -6.32 0.33
N THR A 11 -7.97 -6.34 -0.32
CA THR A 11 -6.77 -5.62 0.10
C THR A 11 -7.02 -4.11 -0.01
N ARG A 12 -7.64 -3.64 -1.09
CA ARG A 12 -8.05 -2.23 -1.26
C ARG A 12 -8.96 -1.76 -0.13
N ASN A 13 -9.99 -2.55 0.23
CA ASN A 13 -10.90 -2.21 1.32
C ASN A 13 -10.18 -2.13 2.68
N ARG A 14 -9.21 -3.02 2.93
CA ARG A 14 -8.39 -2.98 4.15
C ARG A 14 -7.52 -1.73 4.23
N ILE A 15 -6.88 -1.35 3.12
CA ILE A 15 -6.09 -0.12 3.00
C ILE A 15 -6.93 1.11 3.36
N ILE A 16 -8.10 1.27 2.72
CA ILE A 16 -9.01 2.39 2.99
C ILE A 16 -9.49 2.38 4.45
N GLY A 17 -9.78 1.21 5.01
CA GLY A 17 -10.14 1.07 6.41
C GLY A 17 -9.04 1.54 7.37
N LEU A 18 -7.78 1.21 7.08
CA LEU A 18 -6.62 1.63 7.87
C LEU A 18 -6.40 3.14 7.79
N ILE A 19 -6.50 3.73 6.59
CA ILE A 19 -6.39 5.19 6.41
C ILE A 19 -7.42 5.92 7.27
N LYS A 20 -8.69 5.47 7.27
CA LYS A 20 -9.75 6.05 8.10
C LYS A 20 -9.40 5.98 9.60
N GLN A 21 -8.76 4.90 10.06
CA GLN A 21 -8.30 4.81 11.46
C GLN A 21 -7.13 5.75 11.75
N CYS A 22 -6.19 5.92 10.81
CA CYS A 22 -5.10 6.87 10.92
C CYS A 22 -5.62 8.32 11.01
N GLU A 23 -6.60 8.69 10.19
CA GLU A 23 -7.25 10.01 10.21
C GLU A 23 -7.95 10.28 11.55
N ILE A 24 -8.72 9.31 12.06
CA ILE A 24 -9.36 9.40 13.39
C ILE A 24 -8.32 9.57 14.51
N SER A 25 -7.18 8.90 14.36
CA SER A 25 -6.10 8.90 15.37
C SER A 25 -5.09 10.04 15.19
N ASN A 26 -5.27 10.90 14.19
CA ASN A 26 -4.32 11.95 13.80
C ASN A 26 -2.88 11.41 13.56
N LEU A 27 -2.77 10.28 12.85
CA LEU A 27 -1.51 9.66 12.45
C LEU A 27 -1.26 9.93 10.96
N GLY A 28 -0.08 10.47 10.63
CA GLY A 28 0.32 10.78 9.26
C GLY A 28 0.98 9.63 8.50
N ASN A 29 1.21 8.48 9.13
CA ASN A 29 1.73 7.28 8.47
C ASN A 29 1.34 6.00 9.22
N VAL A 30 1.47 4.88 8.53
CA VAL A 30 1.32 3.53 9.09
C VAL A 30 2.09 2.53 8.23
N SER A 31 2.63 1.50 8.85
CA SER A 31 3.26 0.39 8.14
C SER A 31 2.86 -0.94 8.73
N PHE A 32 2.70 -1.94 7.87
CA PHE A 32 2.40 -3.31 8.30
C PHE A 32 2.95 -4.33 7.32
N GLU A 33 3.19 -5.52 7.82
CA GLU A 33 3.46 -6.69 6.99
C GLU A 33 2.15 -7.40 6.65
N TYR A 34 2.01 -7.79 5.39
CA TYR A 34 0.86 -8.49 4.88
C TYR A 34 1.26 -9.81 4.24
N TYR A 35 0.56 -10.87 4.62
CA TYR A 35 0.76 -12.23 4.14
C TYR A 35 -0.46 -12.63 3.30
N PRO A 36 -0.47 -12.42 1.97
CA PRO A 36 -1.64 -12.67 1.13
C PRO A 36 -2.06 -14.14 1.15
N THR A 37 -1.08 -15.04 1.27
CA THR A 37 -1.31 -16.47 1.52
C THR A 37 -0.24 -16.98 2.50
N PRO A 38 -0.51 -18.07 3.26
CA PRO A 38 0.44 -18.61 4.24
C PRO A 38 1.79 -19.08 3.67
N ARG A 39 1.90 -19.20 2.33
CA ARG A 39 3.12 -19.63 1.64
C ARG A 39 3.81 -18.52 0.86
N ASN A 40 3.19 -17.35 0.75
CA ASN A 40 3.78 -16.21 0.08
C ASN A 40 4.66 -15.43 1.05
N GLU A 41 5.69 -14.80 0.50
CA GLU A 41 6.52 -13.87 1.24
C GLU A 41 5.69 -12.68 1.73
N ALA A 42 6.05 -12.19 2.91
CA ALA A 42 5.46 -10.99 3.47
C ALA A 42 5.71 -9.82 2.52
N LYS A 43 4.65 -9.08 2.24
CA LYS A 43 4.76 -7.78 1.59
C LYS A 43 4.72 -6.71 2.66
N THR A 44 5.60 -5.74 2.55
CA THR A 44 5.56 -4.57 3.42
C THR A 44 4.68 -3.52 2.76
N PHE A 45 3.67 -3.06 3.49
CA PHE A 45 2.82 -1.94 3.11
C PHE A 45 3.25 -0.76 3.96
N HIS A 46 3.62 0.34 3.33
CA HIS A 46 3.93 1.61 3.97
C HIS A 46 3.01 2.67 3.39
N MET A 47 2.24 3.34 4.23
CA MET A 47 1.34 4.41 3.84
C MET A 47 1.72 5.69 4.56
N GLU A 48 1.81 6.78 3.82
CA GLU A 48 2.11 8.10 4.37
C GLU A 48 1.21 9.17 3.75
N GLN A 49 0.81 10.14 4.58
CA GLN A 49 -0.03 11.26 4.16
C GLN A 49 0.83 12.35 3.53
N ASN A 50 0.36 12.91 2.42
CA ASN A 50 0.96 14.06 1.76
C ASN A 50 -0.11 15.15 1.51
N ASN A 51 0.27 16.23 0.82
CA ASN A 51 -0.64 17.36 0.58
C ASN A 51 -1.82 17.05 -0.35
N LEU A 52 -1.78 15.94 -1.09
CA LEU A 52 -2.79 15.54 -2.09
C LEU A 52 -3.65 14.37 -1.61
N GLY A 53 -3.22 13.63 -0.59
CA GLY A 53 -3.88 12.43 -0.09
C GLY A 53 -2.90 11.54 0.64
N TRP A 54 -2.87 10.27 0.26
CA TRP A 54 -1.94 9.28 0.79
C TRP A 54 -1.13 8.63 -0.32
N GLU A 55 0.14 8.36 -0.07
CA GLU A 55 0.96 7.45 -0.88
C GLU A 55 0.96 6.07 -0.20
N LEU A 56 0.81 5.02 -1.00
CA LEU A 56 1.01 3.64 -0.59
C LEU A 56 2.18 3.05 -1.35
N VAL A 57 3.12 2.51 -0.58
CA VAL A 57 4.26 1.75 -1.05
C VAL A 57 4.06 0.28 -0.68
N VAL A 58 4.14 -0.61 -1.66
CA VAL A 58 4.13 -2.05 -1.46
C VAL A 58 5.47 -2.62 -1.90
N SER A 59 6.24 -3.18 -0.98
CA SER A 59 7.56 -3.76 -1.29
C SER A 59 7.66 -5.23 -0.94
N GLU A 60 8.41 -5.99 -1.75
CA GLU A 60 8.75 -7.39 -1.51
C GLU A 60 10.26 -7.55 -1.42
N ARG A 61 10.75 -7.91 -0.21
CA ARG A 61 12.18 -7.83 0.14
C ARG A 61 13.06 -8.74 -0.71
N ARG A 62 12.65 -9.99 -0.97
CA ARG A 62 13.47 -10.94 -1.73
C ARG A 62 13.58 -10.61 -3.20
N SER A 63 12.53 -10.08 -3.81
CA SER A 63 12.53 -9.73 -5.23
C SER A 63 13.10 -8.34 -5.52
N GLY A 64 13.28 -7.52 -4.48
CA GLY A 64 13.75 -6.13 -4.60
C GLY A 64 12.76 -5.27 -5.37
N THR A 65 11.47 -5.61 -5.33
CA THR A 65 10.42 -4.89 -6.07
C THR A 65 9.65 -3.96 -5.16
N ARG A 66 9.26 -2.80 -5.71
CA ARG A 66 8.42 -1.81 -5.05
C ARG A 66 7.36 -1.32 -6.02
N ASP A 67 6.11 -1.31 -5.58
CA ASP A 67 5.00 -0.66 -6.28
C ASP A 67 4.55 0.57 -5.48
N VAL A 68 4.27 1.65 -6.20
CA VAL A 68 3.80 2.92 -5.62
C VAL A 68 2.40 3.21 -6.15
N TYR A 69 1.52 3.62 -5.23
CA TYR A 69 0.12 3.96 -5.51
C TYR A 69 -0.22 5.29 -4.84
N GLU A 70 -1.03 6.09 -5.51
CA GLU A 70 -1.67 7.26 -4.94
C GLU A 70 -3.07 6.91 -4.45
N ILE A 71 -3.46 7.51 -3.32
CA ILE A 71 -4.77 7.32 -2.72
C ILE A 71 -5.39 8.70 -2.46
N VAL A 72 -6.48 8.98 -3.17
CA VAL A 72 -7.26 10.22 -3.05
C VAL A 72 -8.71 9.85 -2.75
N GLY A 73 -9.16 10.16 -1.53
CA GLY A 73 -10.44 9.66 -1.03
C GLY A 73 -10.44 8.13 -0.95
N ASP A 74 -11.44 7.49 -1.58
CA ASP A 74 -11.54 6.02 -1.65
C ASP A 74 -10.92 5.44 -2.94
N GLN A 75 -10.26 6.26 -3.78
CA GLN A 75 -9.64 5.81 -5.04
C GLN A 75 -8.17 5.47 -4.83
N ILE A 76 -7.79 4.24 -5.19
CA ILE A 76 -6.40 3.76 -5.20
C ILE A 76 -5.94 3.60 -6.65
N THR A 77 -4.98 4.42 -7.06
CA THR A 77 -4.45 4.50 -8.42
C THR A 77 -2.99 4.06 -8.41
N TYR A 78 -2.63 3.15 -9.31
CA TYR A 78 -1.24 2.77 -9.50
C TYR A 78 -0.47 3.89 -10.19
N ASP A 79 0.73 4.20 -9.71
CA ASP A 79 1.61 5.20 -10.29
C ASP A 79 2.77 4.53 -11.06
N TYR A 80 3.75 3.98 -10.35
CA TYR A 80 4.89 3.29 -10.95
C TYR A 80 5.40 2.13 -10.09
N SER A 81 6.36 1.39 -10.65
CA SER A 81 7.09 0.34 -9.96
C SER A 81 8.59 0.51 -10.13
N GLU A 82 9.34 0.15 -9.10
CA GLU A 82 10.79 0.12 -9.08
C GLU A 82 11.27 -1.32 -8.86
N LYS A 83 12.47 -1.61 -9.37
CA LYS A 83 13.16 -2.86 -9.08
C LYS A 83 14.64 -2.59 -8.97
N ASP A 84 15.21 -3.01 -7.83
CA ASP A 84 16.65 -2.98 -7.56
C ASP A 84 17.41 -4.07 -8.33
#